data_AF-A0A060ZAV8-F1
#
_entry.id   AF-A0A060ZAV8-F1
#
_cell.length_a   1.000
_cell.length_b   1.000
_cell.length_c   1.000
_cell.angle_alpha   90.00
_cell.angle_beta   90.00
_cell.angle_gamma   90.00
#
_symmetry.space_group_name_H-M   'P 1'
#
loop_
_entity.id
_entity.type
_entity.pdbx_description
1 polymer ?
#
loop_
_entity_poly.entity_id
_entity_poly.type
_entity_poly.pdbx_seq_one_letter_code
_entity_poly.pdbx_strand_id
1 'polypeptide(L)'
;MCNNSWVSVCFRSLSVGTKSGYRLFSVTSVDKMDCIHEGAECPDVYIVERLFSSSLVAVVSLSMPRRMNVYHFKRGTEICNYSYSNNILSVRLNRQRLVVCLEESVYIHNIKDMKLLKTLLNTPHNPS
;
A
#
# COMPACT_ATOMS: atom_id res chain seq x y z
N MET A 1 12.32 19.26 9.74
CA MET A 1 11.55 18.27 10.53
C MET A 1 10.25 18.01 9.78
N CYS A 2 10.25 17.13 8.78
CA CYS A 2 9.00 16.76 8.11
C CYS A 2 8.39 15.58 8.85
N ASN A 3 7.13 15.72 9.25
CA ASN A 3 6.34 14.63 9.82
C ASN A 3 6.20 13.53 8.75
N ASN A 4 7.02 12.48 8.86
CA ASN A 4 7.05 11.33 7.93
C ASN A 4 5.84 10.41 8.14
N SER A 5 4.64 10.96 8.14
CA SER A 5 3.39 10.23 8.24
C SER A 5 2.69 10.31 6.89
N TRP A 6 2.63 9.19 6.17
CA TRP A 6 1.91 9.11 4.91
C TRP A 6 0.47 8.65 5.16
N VAL A 7 -0.49 9.29 4.50
CA VAL A 7 -1.92 9.05 4.72
C VAL A 7 -2.57 8.67 3.40
N SER A 8 -3.32 7.57 3.40
CA SER A 8 -4.15 7.14 2.28
C SER A 8 -5.61 6.96 2.73
N VAL A 9 -6.55 7.50 1.95
CA VAL A 9 -7.99 7.39 2.21
C VAL A 9 -8.61 6.42 1.22
N CYS A 10 -9.27 5.38 1.72
CA CYS A 10 -10.05 4.46 0.91
C CYS A 10 -11.51 4.43 1.38
N PHE A 11 -12.37 5.18 0.71
CA PHE A 11 -13.82 5.26 0.90
C PHE A 11 -14.23 5.65 2.34
N ARG A 12 -14.29 4.69 3.26
CA ARG A 12 -14.63 4.87 4.70
C ARG A 12 -13.50 4.46 5.64
N SER A 13 -12.29 4.34 5.13
CA SER A 13 -11.12 3.96 5.92
C SER A 13 -9.94 4.88 5.65
N LEU A 14 -9.14 5.09 6.69
CA LEU A 14 -7.91 5.86 6.67
C LEU A 14 -6.75 4.92 6.96
N SER A 15 -5.71 4.96 6.15
CA SER A 15 -4.47 4.23 6.36
C SER A 15 -3.37 5.22 6.66
N VAL A 16 -2.60 4.99 7.72
CA VAL A 16 -1.54 5.89 8.17
C VAL A 16 -0.26 5.08 8.30
N GLY A 17 0.74 5.40 7.49
CA GLY A 17 2.12 4.92 7.66
C GLY A 17 2.87 5.81 8.65
N THR A 18 3.69 5.20 9.50
CA THR A 18 4.51 5.88 10.51
C THR A 18 5.90 5.27 10.55
N LYS A 19 6.81 5.90 11.32
CA LYS A 19 8.14 5.34 11.60
C LYS A 19 8.10 4.01 12.35
N SER A 20 7.02 3.73 13.08
CA SER A 20 6.90 2.54 13.93
C SER A 20 6.00 1.45 13.34
N GLY A 21 5.53 1.60 12.10
CA GLY A 21 4.50 0.71 11.56
C GLY A 21 3.47 1.40 10.69
N TYR A 22 2.28 0.82 10.67
CA TYR A 22 1.10 1.44 10.09
C TYR A 22 -0.13 1.21 10.96
N ARG A 23 -1.13 2.07 10.77
CA ARG A 23 -2.44 1.98 11.42
C ARG A 23 -3.55 2.14 10.40
N LEU A 24 -4.61 1.36 10.58
CA LEU A 24 -5.83 1.42 9.78
C LEU A 24 -6.96 1.91 10.67
N PHE A 25 -7.68 2.95 10.26
CA PHE A 25 -8.82 3.50 10.99
C PHE A 25 -10.09 3.40 10.15
N SER A 26 -11.21 3.16 10.82
CA SER A 26 -12.55 3.36 10.28
C SER A 26 -12.95 4.82 10.43
N VAL A 27 -13.52 5.41 9.38
CA VAL A 27 -14.01 6.80 9.37
C VAL A 27 -15.51 6.82 9.07
N THR A 28 -16.26 5.92 9.71
CA THR A 28 -17.71 5.76 9.51
C THR A 28 -18.55 6.87 10.14
N SER A 29 -17.96 7.64 11.06
CA SER A 29 -18.57 8.78 11.76
C SER A 29 -17.53 9.90 11.89
N VAL A 30 -17.96 11.16 11.82
CA VAL A 30 -17.06 12.32 11.90
C VAL A 30 -16.40 12.43 13.29
N ASP A 31 -17.12 12.03 14.35
CA ASP A 31 -16.70 12.24 15.73
C ASP A 31 -15.88 11.08 16.31
N LYS A 32 -15.65 10.01 15.53
CA LYS A 32 -14.98 8.80 16.02
C LYS A 32 -14.15 8.14 14.93
N MET A 33 -12.87 7.95 15.23
CA MET A 33 -11.94 7.14 14.45
C MET A 33 -11.63 5.85 15.20
N ASP A 34 -12.20 4.74 14.75
CA ASP A 34 -11.95 3.43 15.35
C ASP A 34 -10.72 2.78 14.72
N CYS A 35 -9.70 2.46 15.51
CA CYS A 35 -8.54 1.72 15.04
C CYS A 35 -8.96 0.27 14.70
N ILE A 36 -8.79 -0.11 13.44
CA ILE A 36 -9.12 -1.44 12.90
C ILE A 36 -7.94 -2.39 13.09
N HIS A 37 -6.73 -1.90 12.87
CA HIS A 37 -5.51 -2.69 12.96
C HIS A 37 -4.28 -1.79 13.11
N GLU A 38 -3.31 -2.27 13.85
CA GLU A 38 -1.97 -1.69 13.97
C GLU A 38 -0.95 -2.76 13.61
N GLY A 39 -0.15 -2.50 12.58
CA GLY A 39 0.92 -3.38 12.14
C GLY A 39 2.27 -2.76 12.48
N ALA A 40 2.92 -3.25 13.53
CA ALA A 40 4.20 -2.74 14.02
C ALA A 40 5.43 -3.48 13.46
N GLU A 41 5.21 -4.56 12.69
CA GLU A 41 6.30 -5.44 12.25
C GLU A 41 7.19 -4.85 11.15
N CYS A 42 6.74 -3.77 10.51
CA CYS A 42 7.47 -3.09 9.45
C CYS A 42 7.67 -1.63 9.84
N PRO A 43 8.86 -1.19 10.29
CA PRO A 43 9.11 0.21 10.62
C PRO A 43 9.24 1.07 9.34
N ASP A 44 9.20 2.37 9.51
CA ASP A 44 9.40 3.38 8.46
C ASP A 44 8.49 3.21 7.24
N VAL A 45 7.20 3.02 7.48
CA VAL A 45 6.22 2.79 6.42
C VAL A 45 5.80 4.10 5.78
N TYR A 46 5.91 4.17 4.45
CA TYR A 46 5.52 5.36 3.67
C TYR A 46 4.43 5.09 2.63
N ILE A 47 4.11 3.82 2.32
CA ILE A 47 2.92 3.47 1.54
C ILE A 47 2.14 2.42 2.32
N VAL A 48 0.85 2.70 2.53
CA VAL A 48 -0.13 1.76 3.10
C VAL A 48 -1.41 1.91 2.33
N GLU A 49 -1.78 0.85 1.62
CA GLU A 49 -2.94 0.87 0.74
C GLU A 49 -3.84 -0.32 1.10
N ARG A 50 -5.06 -0.01 1.53
CA ARG A 50 -6.05 -1.02 1.92
C ARG A 50 -7.09 -1.18 0.81
N LEU A 51 -7.44 -2.42 0.49
CA LEU A 51 -8.53 -2.70 -0.43
C LEU A 51 -9.89 -2.47 0.25
N PHE A 52 -10.47 -1.27 0.12
CA PHE A 52 -11.78 -0.92 0.68
C PHE A 52 -11.89 -1.35 2.17
N SER A 53 -12.98 -2.04 2.54
CA SER A 53 -13.20 -2.60 3.87
C SER A 53 -12.60 -4.01 4.07
N SER A 54 -11.85 -4.54 3.09
CA SER A 54 -11.24 -5.87 3.16
C SER A 54 -10.13 -5.95 4.23
N SER A 55 -9.64 -7.16 4.48
CA SER A 55 -8.46 -7.42 5.31
C SER A 55 -7.14 -7.41 4.55
N LEU A 56 -7.18 -7.08 3.26
CA LEU A 56 -6.02 -7.01 2.40
C LEU A 56 -5.38 -5.62 2.45
N VAL A 57 -4.08 -5.59 2.74
CA VAL A 57 -3.28 -4.36 2.80
C VAL A 57 -1.96 -4.56 2.08
N ALA A 58 -1.56 -3.58 1.27
CA ALA A 58 -0.25 -3.49 0.66
C ALA A 58 0.59 -2.44 1.40
N VAL A 59 1.85 -2.77 1.70
CA VAL A 59 2.74 -1.97 2.53
C VAL A 59 4.11 -1.85 1.85
N VAL A 60 4.72 -0.65 1.92
CA VAL A 60 6.10 -0.38 1.49
C VAL A 60 6.80 0.45 2.57
N SER A 61 8.02 0.05 2.94
CA SER A 61 8.86 0.76 3.91
C SER A 61 10.02 1.50 3.26
N LEU A 62 10.52 2.54 3.93
CA LEU A 62 11.71 3.29 3.53
C LEU A 62 12.98 2.45 3.63
N SER A 63 12.99 1.42 4.49
CA SER A 63 14.10 0.46 4.59
C SER A 63 14.18 -0.47 3.39
N MET A 64 13.04 -0.74 2.72
CA MET A 64 12.95 -1.61 1.56
C MET A 64 12.05 -0.97 0.47
N PRO A 65 12.44 0.19 -0.09
CA PRO A 65 11.56 1.01 -0.93
C PRO A 65 11.21 0.37 -2.28
N ARG A 66 11.91 -0.71 -2.65
CA ARG A 66 11.66 -1.49 -3.87
C ARG A 66 10.83 -2.73 -3.63
N ARG A 67 10.44 -3.01 -2.37
CA ARG A 67 9.71 -4.21 -1.98
C ARG A 67 8.32 -3.83 -1.50
N MET A 68 7.30 -4.42 -2.13
CA MET A 68 5.93 -4.35 -1.65
C MET A 68 5.59 -5.65 -0.94
N ASN A 69 5.07 -5.56 0.29
CA ASN A 69 4.51 -6.70 1.00
C ASN A 69 2.98 -6.59 1.02
N VAL A 70 2.29 -7.70 0.79
CA VAL A 70 0.83 -7.80 0.85
C VAL A 70 0.45 -8.70 2.01
N TYR A 71 -0.38 -8.20 2.92
CA TYR A 71 -0.80 -8.91 4.12
C TYR A 71 -2.31 -9.12 4.16
N HIS A 72 -2.72 -10.21 4.80
CA HIS A 72 -4.08 -10.39 5.30
C HIS A 72 -4.11 -10.10 6.80
N PHE A 73 -4.29 -8.85 7.21
CA PHE A 73 -4.02 -8.43 8.59
C PHE A 73 -4.91 -9.14 9.65
N LYS A 74 -6.15 -9.52 9.31
CA LYS A 74 -7.01 -10.28 10.24
C LYS A 74 -6.53 -11.73 10.47
N ARG A 75 -5.76 -12.28 9.53
CA ARG A 75 -5.18 -13.63 9.64
C ARG A 75 -3.74 -13.57 10.14
N GLY A 76 -3.13 -12.39 10.19
CA GLY A 76 -1.73 -12.20 10.55
C GLY A 76 -0.75 -12.84 9.56
N THR A 77 -1.16 -13.06 8.30
CA THR A 77 -0.32 -13.75 7.30
C THR A 77 0.16 -12.80 6.22
N GLU A 78 1.44 -12.88 5.88
CA GLU A 78 1.95 -12.37 4.60
C GLU A 78 1.39 -13.24 3.45
N ILE A 79 0.76 -12.61 2.48
CA ILE A 79 0.25 -13.27 1.27
C ILE A 79 1.39 -13.41 0.26
N CYS A 80 2.10 -12.31 0.01
CA CYS A 80 3.23 -12.28 -0.90
C CYS A 80 4.10 -11.05 -0.67
N ASN A 81 5.31 -11.11 -1.20
CA ASN A 81 6.20 -9.97 -1.36
C ASN A 81 6.70 -9.89 -2.80
N TYR A 82 6.74 -8.68 -3.36
CA TYR A 82 7.26 -8.42 -4.69
C TYR A 82 8.43 -7.45 -4.60
N SER A 83 9.52 -7.78 -5.28
CA SER A 83 10.68 -6.92 -5.44
C SER A 83 10.69 -6.35 -6.86
N TYR A 84 10.82 -5.04 -6.97
CA TYR A 84 10.86 -4.32 -8.24
C TYR A 84 12.25 -3.76 -8.53
N SER A 85 12.48 -3.31 -9.76
CA SER A 85 13.76 -2.79 -10.23
C SER A 85 14.12 -1.42 -9.63
N ASN A 86 13.12 -0.59 -9.31
CA ASN A 86 13.30 0.76 -8.75
C ASN A 86 12.32 1.00 -7.58
N ASN A 87 12.45 2.16 -6.93
CA ASN A 87 11.64 2.55 -5.79
C ASN A 87 10.17 2.66 -6.18
N ILE A 88 9.30 2.14 -5.32
CA ILE A 88 7.86 2.19 -5.52
C ILE A 88 7.40 3.60 -5.16
N LEU A 89 6.78 4.28 -6.13
CA LEU A 89 6.25 5.63 -5.95
C LEU A 89 4.80 5.61 -5.49
N SER A 90 4.02 4.64 -5.95
CA SER A 90 2.60 4.52 -5.60
C SER A 90 2.09 3.09 -5.78
N VAL A 91 1.13 2.71 -4.94
CA VAL A 91 0.36 1.47 -5.04
C VAL A 91 -1.12 1.83 -5.08
N ARG A 92 -1.91 1.17 -5.94
CA ARG A 92 -3.37 1.36 -6.02
C ARG A 92 -4.08 0.02 -6.16
N LEU A 93 -5.18 -0.12 -5.44
CA LEU A 93 -5.93 -1.37 -5.33
C LEU A 93 -7.39 -1.15 -5.74
N ASN A 94 -7.94 -2.10 -6.51
CA ASN A 94 -9.38 -2.23 -6.70
C ASN A 94 -9.77 -3.72 -6.70
N ARG A 95 -11.04 -4.05 -6.90
CA ARG A 95 -11.53 -5.46 -6.81
C ARG A 95 -11.03 -6.38 -7.93
N GLN A 96 -10.27 -5.88 -8.90
CA GLN A 96 -9.75 -6.65 -10.03
C GLN A 96 -8.23 -6.53 -10.22
N ARG A 97 -7.61 -5.42 -9.79
CA ARG A 97 -6.24 -5.05 -10.10
C ARG A 97 -5.53 -4.49 -8.87
N LEU A 98 -4.26 -4.84 -8.75
CA LEU A 98 -3.27 -4.16 -7.92
C LEU A 98 -2.26 -3.53 -8.90
N VAL A 99 -2.09 -2.22 -8.82
CA VAL A 99 -1.19 -1.46 -9.68
C VAL A 99 -0.04 -0.91 -8.85
N VAL A 100 1.19 -1.12 -9.32
CA VAL A 100 2.41 -0.57 -8.72
C VAL A 100 3.08 0.35 -9.73
N CYS A 101 3.32 1.61 -9.33
CA CYS A 101 3.94 2.61 -10.17
C CYS A 101 5.37 2.88 -9.70
N LEU A 102 6.30 2.79 -10.65
CA LEU A 102 7.68 3.24 -10.55
C LEU A 102 7.85 4.48 -11.45
N GLU A 103 9.05 5.03 -11.50
CA GLU A 103 9.35 6.23 -12.31
C GLU A 103 9.11 6.00 -13.82
N GLU A 104 9.56 4.87 -14.36
CA GLU A 104 9.49 4.58 -15.82
C GLU A 104 8.67 3.33 -16.14
N SER A 105 8.03 2.72 -15.15
CA SER A 105 7.28 1.48 -15.35
C SER A 105 6.07 1.33 -14.43
N VAL A 106 5.06 0.62 -14.93
CA VAL A 106 3.85 0.30 -14.18
C VAL A 106 3.58 -1.20 -14.27
N TYR A 107 3.38 -1.81 -13.11
CA TYR A 107 3.11 -3.24 -12.98
C TYR A 107 1.65 -3.43 -12.61
N ILE A 108 0.95 -4.30 -13.33
CA ILE A 108 -0.46 -4.58 -13.15
C ILE A 108 -0.60 -6.04 -12.75
N HIS A 109 -1.03 -6.28 -11.52
CA HIS A 109 -1.29 -7.61 -10.96
C HIS A 109 -2.78 -7.88 -10.89
N ASN A 110 -3.15 -9.16 -10.98
CA ASN A 110 -4.49 -9.62 -10.65
C ASN A 110 -4.60 -9.73 -9.14
N ILE A 111 -5.63 -9.12 -8.55
CA ILE A 111 -5.77 -9.11 -7.09
C ILE A 111 -6.23 -10.45 -6.50
N LYS A 112 -6.79 -11.35 -7.32
CA LYS A 112 -7.32 -12.64 -6.83
C LYS A 112 -6.23 -13.69 -6.61
N ASP A 113 -5.31 -13.80 -7.56
CA ASP A 113 -4.22 -14.78 -7.55
C ASP A 113 -2.83 -14.15 -7.35
N MET A 114 -2.78 -12.81 -7.18
CA MET A 114 -1.58 -11.98 -7.06
C MET A 114 -0.64 -12.02 -8.27
N LYS A 115 -1.00 -12.69 -9.37
CA LYS A 115 -0.10 -12.85 -10.50
C LYS A 115 0.07 -11.54 -11.26
N LEU A 116 1.30 -11.29 -11.72
CA LEU A 116 1.60 -10.21 -12.65
C LEU A 116 0.88 -10.50 -13.98
N LEU A 117 0.04 -9.57 -14.42
CA LEU A 117 -0.69 -9.66 -15.68
C LEU A 117 0.04 -8.93 -16.80
N LYS A 118 0.55 -7.73 -16.50
CA LYS A 118 1.15 -6.85 -17.50
C LYS A 118 2.16 -5.93 -16.86
N THR A 119 3.21 -5.66 -17.62
CA THR A 119 4.17 -4.59 -17.33
C THR A 119 4.09 -3.56 -18.46
N LEU A 120 3.99 -2.30 -18.09
CA LEU A 120 4.13 -1.16 -18.99
C LEU A 120 5.50 -0.55 -18.72
N LEU A 121 6.30 -0.40 -19.76
CA LEU A 121 7.66 0.16 -19.69
C LEU A 121 7.69 1.50 -20.43
N ASN A 122 8.70 2.31 -20.13
CA ASN A 122 8.96 3.61 -20.77
C ASN A 122 7.75 4.54 -20.65
N THR A 123 7.15 4.62 -19.46
CA THR A 123 6.05 5.55 -19.22
C THR A 123 6.54 6.98 -19.40
N PRO A 124 5.81 7.83 -20.14
CA PRO A 124 6.24 9.21 -20.35
C PRO A 124 6.31 9.94 -19.00
N HIS A 125 7.33 10.79 -18.86
CA HIS A 125 7.48 11.61 -17.65
C HIS A 125 6.29 12.58 -17.53
N ASN A 126 5.96 12.94 -16.29
CA ASN A 126 4.98 14.00 -16.04
C ASN A 126 5.48 15.29 -16.69
N PRO A 127 4.75 15.88 -17.65
CA PRO A 127 5.16 17.11 -18.29
C PRO A 127 5.28 18.22 -17.23
N SER A 128 6.41 18.92 -17.26
CA SER A 128 6.75 20.07 -16.43
C SER A 128 5.98 21.32 -16.83
#